data_AF-A0A2N9HP30-F1
#
_entry.id   AF-A0A2N9HP30-F1
#
_cell.length_a   1.000
_cell.length_b   1.000
_cell.length_c   1.000
_cell.angle_alpha   90.00
_cell.angle_beta   90.00
_cell.angle_gamma   90.00
#
_symmetry.space_group_name_H-M   'P 1'
#
loop_
_entity.id
_entity.type
_entity.pdbx_description
1 polymer ?
#
loop_
_entity_poly.entity_id
_entity_poly.type
_entity_poly.pdbx_seq_one_letter_code
_entity_poly.pdbx_strand_id
1 'polypeptide(L)'
;MDWQENSEDDEDENWVLNWDRRRQMAVAQVLCYVIYAMYMRHAYYDRDLVDQSTTSLNGKKRKAPGDDACKREFEGIRDAIKNVAEAIREGNAIIKRGQSLVYSEEEVFAELVKMGVGKKLRYKAYTFLTEDAARVRAFFGCPIDERRNFLLHLMYSPQDP
;
A
#
# COMPACT_ATOMS: atom_id res chain seq x y z
N MET A 1 28.57 16.80 21.14
CA MET A 1 27.97 17.07 19.83
C MET A 1 27.66 15.71 19.25
N ASP A 2 26.53 15.18 19.66
CA ASP A 2 26.06 13.83 19.30
C ASP A 2 25.50 13.87 17.89
N TRP A 3 26.16 13.12 17.00
CA TRP A 3 25.74 12.92 15.61
C TRP A 3 24.94 11.61 15.47
N GLN A 4 24.21 11.21 16.52
CA GLN A 4 23.67 9.85 16.64
C GLN A 4 22.13 9.80 16.79
N GLU A 5 21.41 10.85 16.41
CA GLU A 5 19.94 10.86 16.41
C GLU A 5 19.32 10.95 15.01
N ASN A 6 20.11 10.81 13.94
CA ASN A 6 19.61 10.96 12.57
C ASN A 6 19.60 9.66 11.75
N SER A 7 19.75 8.49 12.37
CA SER A 7 19.81 7.20 11.65
C SER A 7 18.54 6.35 11.74
N GLU A 8 17.57 6.72 12.57
CA GLU A 8 16.35 5.93 12.73
C GLU A 8 15.25 6.38 11.75
N ASP A 9 15.17 7.68 11.44
CA ASP A 9 14.20 8.21 10.46
C ASP A 9 14.52 7.79 9.01
N ASP A 10 15.80 7.57 8.67
CA ASP A 10 16.23 7.10 7.35
C ASP A 10 15.87 5.62 7.10
N GLU A 11 15.74 4.80 8.14
CA GLU A 11 15.30 3.40 8.01
C GLU A 11 13.80 3.31 7.73
N ASP A 12 13.03 4.26 8.27
CA ASP A 12 11.57 4.33 8.13
C ASP A 12 11.11 4.80 6.73
N GLU A 13 11.86 5.66 6.04
CA GLU A 13 11.55 5.99 4.64
C GLU A 13 12.05 4.91 3.65
N ASN A 14 13.14 4.22 4.01
CA ASN A 14 13.75 3.19 3.18
C ASN A 14 12.91 1.90 3.08
N TRP A 15 12.13 1.55 4.10
CA TRP A 15 11.31 0.32 4.03
C TRP A 15 10.18 0.44 3.02
N VAL A 16 9.53 1.61 2.87
CA VAL A 16 8.43 1.79 1.90
C VAL A 16 8.94 1.62 0.48
N LEU A 17 10.08 2.23 0.16
CA LEU A 17 10.72 2.12 -1.15
C LEU A 17 11.20 0.69 -1.43
N ASN A 18 11.82 0.03 -0.45
CA ASN A 18 12.28 -1.35 -0.57
C ASN A 18 11.11 -2.32 -0.74
N TRP A 19 10.01 -2.07 -0.01
CA TRP A 19 8.80 -2.87 -0.09
C TRP A 19 8.08 -2.70 -1.43
N ASP A 20 7.95 -1.46 -1.94
CA ASP A 20 7.37 -1.23 -3.27
C ASP A 20 8.22 -1.87 -4.37
N ARG A 21 9.56 -1.79 -4.26
CA ARG A 21 10.48 -2.44 -5.20
C ARG A 21 10.34 -3.96 -5.19
N ARG A 22 10.22 -4.59 -4.02
CA ARG A 22 9.99 -6.03 -3.87
C ARG A 22 8.63 -6.43 -4.43
N ARG A 23 7.59 -5.63 -4.20
CA ARG A 23 6.24 -5.86 -4.74
C ARG A 23 6.22 -5.76 -6.26
N GLN A 24 6.83 -4.72 -6.82
CA GLN A 24 6.94 -4.55 -8.27
C GLN A 24 7.71 -5.70 -8.91
N MET A 25 8.79 -6.17 -8.30
CA MET A 25 9.52 -7.34 -8.78
C MET A 25 8.66 -8.61 -8.71
N ALA A 26 7.91 -8.84 -7.63
CA ALA A 26 7.03 -10.00 -7.51
C ALA A 26 5.90 -9.97 -8.55
N VAL A 27 5.27 -8.81 -8.77
CA VAL A 27 4.25 -8.63 -9.82
C VAL A 27 4.85 -8.86 -11.20
N ALA A 28 6.03 -8.29 -11.50
CA ALA A 28 6.71 -8.50 -12.77
C ALA A 28 7.06 -9.98 -13.00
N GLN A 29 7.56 -10.68 -11.97
CA GLN A 29 7.84 -12.11 -12.04
C GLN A 29 6.59 -12.93 -12.34
N VAL A 30 5.49 -12.70 -11.61
CA VAL A 30 4.21 -13.39 -11.85
C VAL A 30 3.71 -13.14 -13.27
N LEU A 31 3.73 -11.89 -13.74
CA LEU A 31 3.34 -11.55 -15.11
C LEU A 31 4.22 -12.25 -16.15
N CYS A 32 5.54 -12.25 -15.96
CA CYS A 32 6.48 -12.96 -16.83
C CYS A 32 6.19 -14.46 -16.88
N TYR A 33 5.93 -15.11 -15.75
CA TYR A 33 5.60 -16.54 -15.69
C TYR A 33 4.25 -16.85 -16.37
N VAL A 34 3.24 -16.00 -16.17
CA VAL A 34 1.93 -16.16 -16.83
C VAL A 34 2.06 -15.99 -18.34
N ILE A 35 2.76 -14.97 -18.82
CA ILE A 35 3.01 -14.74 -20.25
C ILE A 35 3.81 -15.91 -20.83
N TYR A 36 4.86 -16.38 -20.14
CA TYR A 36 5.66 -17.52 -20.56
C TYR A 36 4.82 -18.80 -20.64
N ALA A 37 3.97 -19.08 -19.64
CA ALA A 37 3.08 -20.24 -19.65
C ALA A 37 2.06 -20.14 -20.81
N MET A 38 1.51 -18.95 -21.08
CA MET A 38 0.62 -18.73 -22.22
C MET A 38 1.34 -18.97 -23.56
N TYR A 39 2.57 -18.44 -23.71
CA TYR A 39 3.38 -18.63 -24.90
C TYR A 39 3.76 -20.11 -25.10
N MET A 40 4.22 -20.79 -24.05
CA MET A 40 4.54 -22.21 -24.10
C MET A 40 3.30 -23.03 -24.43
N ARG A 41 2.13 -22.72 -23.87
CA ARG A 41 0.87 -23.39 -24.21
C ARG A 41 0.52 -23.18 -25.68
N HIS A 42 0.65 -21.96 -26.18
CA HIS A 42 0.36 -21.65 -27.59
C HIS A 42 1.38 -22.29 -28.54
N ALA A 43 2.67 -22.35 -28.19
CA ALA A 43 3.68 -22.95 -29.06
C ALA A 43 3.65 -24.49 -29.07
N TYR A 44 3.28 -25.11 -27.94
CA TYR A 44 3.28 -26.57 -27.79
C TYR A 44 1.97 -27.20 -28.28
N TYR A 45 0.82 -26.66 -27.88
CA TYR A 45 -0.48 -27.25 -28.24
C TYR A 45 -0.93 -26.91 -29.68
N ASP A 46 -0.49 -25.79 -30.24
CA ASP A 46 -0.81 -25.41 -31.63
C ASP A 46 0.03 -26.25 -32.63
N ARG A 47 1.19 -26.75 -32.20
CA ARG A 47 2.01 -27.70 -32.97
C ARG A 47 1.39 -29.11 -32.99
N ASP A 48 0.82 -29.58 -31.88
CA ASP A 48 0.14 -30.89 -31.81
C ASP A 48 -1.20 -30.92 -32.56
N LEU A 49 -1.92 -29.79 -32.67
CA LEU A 49 -3.16 -29.67 -33.46
C LEU A 49 -2.90 -29.73 -34.97
N VAL A 50 -1.77 -29.18 -35.44
CA VAL A 50 -1.36 -29.24 -36.86
C VAL A 50 -0.94 -30.66 -37.25
N ASP A 51 -0.21 -31.38 -36.39
CA ASP A 51 0.21 -32.77 -36.68
C ASP A 51 -0.94 -33.79 -36.61
N GLN A 52 -1.97 -33.57 -35.78
CA GLN A 52 -3.17 -34.44 -35.78
C GLN A 52 -4.11 -34.18 -36.97
N SER A 53 -4.11 -32.96 -37.54
CA SER A 53 -4.98 -32.62 -38.67
C SER A 53 -4.58 -33.27 -39.99
N THR A 54 -3.33 -33.71 -40.12
CA THR A 54 -2.83 -34.40 -41.33
C THR A 54 -3.06 -35.92 -41.30
N THR A 55 -3.52 -36.49 -40.18
CA THR A 55 -3.68 -37.95 -40.02
C THR A 55 -4.93 -38.39 -39.24
N SER A 56 -6.10 -37.77 -39.42
CA SER A 56 -7.35 -38.41 -38.96
C SER A 56 -8.62 -37.82 -39.58
N LEU A 57 -8.98 -38.31 -40.76
CA LEU A 57 -10.38 -38.31 -41.21
C LEU A 57 -10.97 -39.65 -40.77
N ASN A 58 -11.66 -39.68 -39.62
CA ASN A 58 -12.88 -40.45 -39.36
C ASN A 58 -13.22 -40.53 -37.86
N GLY A 59 -14.46 -40.16 -37.50
CA GLY A 59 -15.12 -40.71 -36.30
C GLY A 59 -15.60 -39.74 -35.23
N LYS A 60 -16.92 -39.46 -35.26
CA LYS A 60 -17.82 -39.23 -34.12
C LYS A 60 -17.38 -38.26 -33.02
N LYS A 61 -17.90 -37.03 -33.13
CA LYS A 61 -17.89 -35.94 -32.12
C LYS A 61 -18.52 -36.40 -30.80
N ARG A 62 -17.72 -36.94 -29.88
CA ARG A 62 -18.04 -37.04 -28.45
C ARG A 62 -17.45 -35.81 -27.77
N LYS A 63 -18.23 -35.14 -26.89
CA LYS A 63 -17.74 -33.97 -26.13
C LYS A 63 -16.42 -34.34 -25.45
N ALA A 64 -15.35 -33.66 -25.81
CA ALA A 64 -14.00 -33.99 -25.39
C ALA A 64 -13.82 -33.68 -23.89
N PRO A 65 -13.26 -34.60 -23.08
CA PRO A 65 -12.99 -34.37 -21.65
C PRO A 65 -11.98 -33.25 -21.40
N GLY A 66 -11.28 -32.75 -22.43
CA GLY A 66 -10.34 -31.63 -22.32
C GLY A 66 -10.98 -30.25 -22.09
N ASP A 67 -12.26 -30.08 -22.44
CA ASP A 67 -12.98 -28.81 -22.23
C ASP A 67 -13.28 -28.56 -20.74
N ASP A 68 -13.55 -29.63 -19.98
CA ASP A 68 -13.77 -29.57 -18.53
C ASP A 68 -12.47 -29.33 -17.74
N ALA A 69 -11.36 -29.95 -18.17
CA ALA A 69 -10.04 -29.74 -17.57
C ALA A 69 -9.54 -28.31 -17.80
N CYS A 70 -9.66 -27.80 -19.03
CA CYS A 70 -9.29 -26.43 -19.37
C CYS A 70 -10.12 -25.42 -18.56
N LYS A 71 -11.44 -25.63 -18.44
CA LYS A 71 -12.31 -24.77 -17.64
C LYS A 71 -11.92 -24.76 -16.16
N ARG A 72 -11.61 -25.92 -15.59
CA ARG A 72 -11.16 -26.06 -14.19
C ARG A 72 -9.84 -25.34 -13.93
N GLU A 73 -8.89 -25.42 -14.86
CA GLU A 73 -7.63 -24.66 -14.76
C GLU A 73 -7.86 -23.15 -14.82
N PHE A 74 -8.73 -22.69 -15.73
CA PHE A 74 -9.10 -21.27 -15.81
C PHE A 74 -9.81 -20.77 -14.55
N GLU A 75 -10.66 -21.59 -13.94
CA GLU A 75 -11.29 -21.29 -12.64
C GLU A 75 -10.25 -21.21 -11.53
N GLY A 76 -9.30 -22.15 -11.47
CA GLY A 76 -8.20 -22.13 -10.51
C GLY A 76 -7.30 -20.89 -10.65
N ILE A 77 -6.97 -20.49 -11.88
CA ILE A 77 -6.21 -19.26 -12.14
C ILE A 77 -7.02 -18.02 -11.73
N ARG A 78 -8.32 -17.98 -12.04
CA ARG A 78 -9.20 -16.87 -11.66
C ARG A 78 -9.25 -16.70 -10.14
N ASP A 79 -9.37 -17.79 -9.41
CA ASP A 79 -9.45 -17.75 -7.95
C ASP A 79 -8.09 -17.41 -7.32
N ALA A 80 -6.98 -17.88 -7.88
CA ALA A 80 -5.65 -17.44 -7.48
C ALA A 80 -5.47 -15.92 -7.66
N ILE A 81 -5.93 -15.36 -8.78
CA ILE A 81 -5.87 -13.90 -9.04
C ILE A 81 -6.72 -13.12 -8.01
N LYS A 82 -7.92 -13.61 -7.69
CA LYS A 82 -8.77 -12.98 -6.66
C LYS A 82 -8.09 -12.98 -5.29
N ASN A 83 -7.50 -14.09 -4.88
CA ASN A 83 -6.79 -14.20 -3.61
C ASN A 83 -5.61 -13.22 -3.53
N VAL A 84 -4.84 -13.09 -4.62
CA VAL A 84 -3.75 -12.10 -4.70
C VAL A 84 -4.29 -10.68 -4.62
N ALA A 85 -5.40 -10.38 -5.31
CA ALA A 85 -6.03 -9.05 -5.25
C ALA A 85 -6.56 -8.73 -3.83
N GLU A 86 -7.10 -9.72 -3.12
CA GLU A 86 -7.52 -9.58 -1.71
C GLU A 86 -6.34 -9.27 -0.79
N ALA A 87 -5.26 -10.04 -0.89
CA ALA A 87 -4.04 -9.82 -0.11
C ALA A 87 -3.44 -8.42 -0.36
N ILE A 88 -3.47 -7.93 -1.60
CA ILE A 88 -3.02 -6.56 -1.92
C ILE A 88 -3.93 -5.51 -1.26
N ARG A 89 -5.25 -5.69 -1.31
CA ARG A 89 -6.19 -4.75 -0.68
C ARG A 89 -6.01 -4.71 0.83
N GLU A 90 -5.87 -5.86 1.46
CA GLU A 90 -5.64 -5.97 2.90
C GLU A 90 -4.29 -5.37 3.30
N GLY A 91 -3.22 -5.69 2.58
CA GLY A 91 -1.91 -5.08 2.78
C GLY A 91 -1.95 -3.56 2.66
N ASN A 92 -2.65 -3.02 1.67
CA ASN A 92 -2.83 -1.57 1.52
C ASN A 92 -3.63 -0.95 2.69
N ALA A 93 -4.63 -1.65 3.22
CA ALA A 93 -5.41 -1.18 4.38
C ALA A 93 -4.56 -1.14 5.66
N ILE A 94 -3.68 -2.12 5.85
CA ILE A 94 -2.74 -2.17 6.97
C ILE A 94 -1.74 -1.00 6.87
N ILE A 95 -1.19 -0.73 5.68
CA ILE A 95 -0.28 0.41 5.46
C ILE A 95 -0.95 1.73 5.79
N LYS A 96 -2.19 1.96 5.36
CA LYS A 96 -2.93 3.19 5.69
C LYS A 96 -3.16 3.36 7.20
N ARG A 97 -3.21 2.27 7.96
CA ARG A 97 -3.34 2.31 9.42
C ARG A 97 -1.99 2.50 10.12
N GLY A 98 -0.91 1.98 9.54
CA GLY A 98 0.45 2.05 10.09
C GLY A 98 1.26 3.27 9.64
N GLN A 99 0.84 3.97 8.58
CA GLN A 99 1.45 5.24 8.20
C GLN A 99 1.27 6.23 9.35
N SER A 100 2.40 6.63 9.95
CA SER A 100 2.47 7.86 10.73
C SER A 100 1.78 8.95 9.92
N LEU A 101 0.72 9.53 10.46
CA LEU A 101 0.07 10.67 9.82
C LEU A 101 1.08 11.81 9.85
N VAL A 102 1.84 11.97 8.77
CA VAL A 102 2.76 13.08 8.56
C VAL A 102 1.87 14.26 8.15
N TYR A 103 1.57 15.11 9.13
CA TYR A 103 0.82 16.33 8.89
C TYR A 103 1.76 17.39 8.34
N SER A 104 1.34 18.08 7.28
CA SER A 104 2.12 19.18 6.75
C SER A 104 2.05 20.41 7.68
N GLU A 105 3.05 21.29 7.61
CA GLU A 105 3.03 22.54 8.38
C GLU A 105 1.83 23.41 8.01
N GLU A 106 1.41 23.40 6.74
CA GLU A 106 0.22 24.09 6.28
C GLU A 106 -1.05 23.54 6.92
N GLU A 107 -1.15 22.21 7.10
CA GLU A 107 -2.27 21.57 7.80
C GLU A 107 -2.31 21.98 9.28
N VAL A 108 -1.14 22.01 9.94
CA VAL A 108 -1.02 22.51 11.32
C VAL A 108 -1.54 23.94 11.41
N PHE A 109 -1.08 24.82 10.51
CA PHE A 109 -1.49 26.23 10.53
C PHE A 109 -2.98 26.40 10.23
N ALA A 110 -3.52 25.66 9.26
CA ALA A 110 -4.94 25.69 8.91
C ALA A 110 -5.82 25.27 10.09
N GLU A 111 -5.41 24.24 10.85
CA GLU A 111 -6.15 23.78 12.01
C GLU A 111 -6.14 24.82 13.15
N LEU A 112 -5.01 25.49 13.38
CA LEU A 112 -4.93 26.61 14.34
C LEU A 112 -5.86 27.77 13.96
N VAL A 113 -6.01 28.05 12.67
CA VAL A 113 -6.98 29.05 12.17
C VAL A 113 -8.41 28.60 12.44
N LYS A 114 -8.72 27.33 12.12
CA LYS A 114 -10.06 26.74 12.26
C LYS A 114 -10.57 26.74 13.71
N MET A 115 -9.69 26.47 14.68
CA MET A 115 -10.01 26.55 16.11
C MET A 115 -10.17 27.98 16.65
N GLY A 116 -9.94 29.00 15.81
CA GLY A 116 -10.03 30.40 16.21
C GLY A 116 -8.92 30.84 17.17
N VAL A 117 -7.71 30.26 17.04
CA VAL A 117 -6.54 30.72 17.79
C VAL A 117 -6.18 32.14 17.32
N GLY A 118 -6.12 33.08 18.27
CA GLY A 118 -5.82 34.48 17.98
C GLY A 118 -4.45 34.65 17.33
N LYS A 119 -4.31 35.63 16.42
CA LYS A 119 -3.09 35.82 15.58
C LYS A 119 -1.78 35.78 16.39
N LYS A 120 -1.72 36.46 17.54
CA LYS A 120 -0.51 36.49 18.39
C LYS A 120 -0.13 35.12 18.96
N LEU A 121 -1.11 34.36 19.44
CA LEU A 121 -0.88 33.01 19.99
C LEU A 121 -0.65 31.98 18.88
N ARG A 122 -1.24 32.19 17.69
CA ARG A 122 -1.15 31.28 16.56
C ARG A 122 0.27 31.04 16.10
N TYR A 123 1.07 32.09 15.92
CA TYR A 123 2.48 31.93 15.52
C TYR A 123 3.27 31.17 16.57
N LYS A 124 3.05 31.47 17.86
CA LYS A 124 3.71 30.76 18.97
C LYS A 124 3.32 29.28 19.01
N ALA A 125 2.04 28.98 18.83
CA ALA A 125 1.54 27.61 18.80
C ALA A 125 2.05 26.84 17.58
N TYR A 126 2.09 27.50 16.41
CA TYR A 126 2.64 26.92 15.19
C TYR A 126 4.09 26.51 15.39
N THR A 127 4.95 27.45 15.79
CA THR A 127 6.38 27.17 16.05
C THR A 127 6.55 26.04 17.07
N PHE A 128 5.81 26.10 18.19
CA PHE A 128 5.89 25.06 19.22
C PHE A 128 5.47 23.67 18.73
N LEU A 129 4.46 23.57 17.86
CA LEU A 129 4.01 22.29 17.30
C LEU A 129 4.99 21.79 16.23
N THR A 130 5.43 22.64 15.29
CA THR A 130 6.29 22.24 14.17
C THR A 130 7.73 21.92 14.59
N GLU A 131 8.15 22.35 15.78
CA GLU A 131 9.45 21.97 16.38
C GLU A 131 9.57 20.46 16.67
N ASP A 132 8.45 19.74 16.87
CA ASP A 132 8.47 18.34 17.28
C ASP A 132 7.26 17.58 16.69
N ALA A 133 7.57 16.62 15.81
CA ALA A 133 6.56 15.78 15.14
C ALA A 133 5.69 14.98 16.12
N ALA A 134 6.17 14.67 17.33
CA ALA A 134 5.36 14.03 18.37
C ALA A 134 4.26 14.95 18.90
N ARG A 135 4.53 16.26 19.04
CA ARG A 135 3.52 17.26 19.45
C ARG A 135 2.43 17.41 18.41
N VAL A 136 2.81 17.42 17.12
CA VAL A 136 1.86 17.46 16.00
C VAL A 136 0.96 16.23 16.03
N ARG A 137 1.54 15.03 16.17
CA ARG A 137 0.77 13.78 16.28
C ARG A 137 -0.19 13.78 17.47
N ALA A 138 0.28 14.19 18.65
CA ALA A 138 -0.56 14.28 19.85
C ALA A 138 -1.71 15.29 19.67
N PHE A 139 -1.40 16.45 19.08
CA PHE A 139 -2.36 17.51 18.81
C PHE A 139 -3.48 17.08 17.84
N PHE A 140 -3.14 16.43 16.73
CA PHE A 140 -4.14 15.93 15.79
C PHE A 140 -4.85 14.65 16.26
N GLY A 141 -4.23 13.87 17.15
CA GLY A 141 -4.88 12.75 17.84
C GLY A 141 -5.96 13.19 18.83
N CYS A 142 -5.89 14.42 19.33
CA CYS A 142 -6.91 14.99 20.21
C CYS A 142 -8.19 15.33 19.41
N PRO A 143 -9.39 15.00 19.93
CA PRO A 143 -10.66 15.40 19.34
C PRO A 143 -10.75 16.92 19.10
N ILE A 144 -11.37 17.33 17.99
CA ILE A 144 -11.42 18.72 17.54
C ILE A 144 -11.96 19.67 18.62
N ASP A 145 -12.96 19.25 19.39
CA ASP A 145 -13.63 20.08 20.39
C ASP A 145 -12.72 20.40 21.60
N GLU A 146 -11.77 19.52 21.90
CA GLU A 146 -10.85 19.65 23.05
C GLU A 146 -9.48 20.20 22.66
N ARG A 147 -9.16 20.15 21.36
CA ARG A 147 -7.84 20.44 20.78
C ARG A 147 -7.28 21.81 21.18
N ARG A 148 -8.13 22.82 21.36
CA ARG A 148 -7.71 24.16 21.81
C ARG A 148 -7.25 24.17 23.27
N ASN A 149 -7.97 23.51 24.16
CA ASN A 149 -7.60 23.40 25.57
C ASN A 149 -6.36 22.53 25.74
N PHE A 150 -6.31 21.43 24.98
CA PHE A 150 -5.16 20.54 24.91
C PHE A 150 -3.90 21.27 24.43
N LEU A 151 -3.99 22.11 23.40
CA LEU A 151 -2.87 22.94 22.93
C LEU A 151 -2.32 23.86 24.02
N LEU A 152 -3.21 24.51 24.79
CA LEU A 152 -2.79 25.35 25.90
C LEU A 152 -2.11 24.53 27.00
N HIS A 153 -2.63 23.34 27.30
CA HIS A 153 -1.99 22.42 28.23
C HIS A 153 -0.59 22.01 27.73
N LEU A 154 -0.45 21.64 26.45
CA LEU A 154 0.84 21.26 25.87
C LEU A 154 1.88 22.38 25.97
N MET A 155 1.46 23.63 25.72
CA MET A 155 2.36 24.79 25.67
C MET A 155 2.71 25.37 27.06
N TYR A 156 1.86 25.19 28.06
CA TYR A 156 1.95 25.88 29.35
C TYR A 156 1.96 24.95 30.57
N SER A 157 1.83 23.64 30.40
CA SER A 157 2.06 22.71 31.49
C SER A 157 3.53 22.77 31.93
N PRO A 158 3.81 22.80 33.23
CA PRO A 158 5.17 22.71 33.72
C PRO A 158 5.75 21.36 33.27
N GLN A 159 6.79 21.39 32.45
CA GLN A 159 7.67 20.23 32.34
C GLN A 159 8.28 20.04 33.74
N ASP A 160 7.99 18.90 34.37
CA ASP A 160 8.68 18.54 35.61
C ASP A 160 10.20 18.50 35.33
N PRO A 161 11.02 19.11 36.21
CA PRO A 161 12.46 19.31 36.01
C PRO A 161 13.29 18.03 36.03
#